data_AF-A0A7W1PJW7-F1
#
_entry.id   AF-A0A7W1PJW7-F1
#
_cell.length_a   1.000
_cell.length_b   1.000
_cell.length_c   1.000
_cell.angle_alpha   90.00
_cell.angle_beta   90.00
_cell.angle_gamma   90.00
#
_symmetry.space_group_name_H-M   'P 1'
#
loop_
_entity.id
_entity.type
_entity.pdbx_description
1 polymer ?
#
loop_
_entity_poly.entity_id
_entity_poly.type
_entity_poly.pdbx_seq_one_letter_code
_entity_poly.pdbx_strand_id
1 'polypeptide(L)'
;MSRRGLTAIAVLGLWAIGIAFLVRRELFRPDTEIFAEMGLRITPGAMFYAVMRDGDHIGFASSTIDTTETGISIVDVVVTDAGGNGPARRAATRSEIRLSRGMRLQEFRLEEDAG
;
A
#
# COMPACT_ATOMS: atom_id res chain seq x y z
N MET A 1 -35.75 -41.00 -18.90
CA MET A 1 -34.80 -39.95 -19.35
C MET A 1 -33.99 -40.51 -20.51
N SER A 2 -33.89 -39.81 -21.64
CA SER A 2 -33.18 -40.33 -22.82
C SER A 2 -31.66 -40.28 -22.60
N ARG A 3 -30.90 -41.21 -23.19
CA ARG A 3 -29.42 -41.22 -23.12
C ARG A 3 -28.80 -39.88 -23.55
N ARG A 4 -29.43 -39.21 -24.52
CA ARG A 4 -29.07 -37.87 -25.01
C ARG A 4 -29.28 -36.77 -23.96
N GLY A 5 -30.37 -36.84 -23.19
CA GLY A 5 -30.60 -35.89 -22.09
C GLY A 5 -29.57 -36.02 -20.98
N LEU A 6 -29.16 -37.25 -20.67
CA LEU A 6 -28.14 -37.52 -19.65
C LEU A 6 -26.75 -36.99 -20.06
N THR A 7 -26.43 -37.08 -21.35
CA THR A 7 -25.17 -36.53 -21.91
C THR A 7 -25.19 -35.00 -21.91
N ALA A 8 -26.29 -34.38 -22.29
CA ALA A 8 -26.42 -32.92 -22.24
C ALA A 8 -26.24 -32.37 -20.82
N ILE A 9 -26.86 -33.01 -19.83
CA ILE A 9 -26.70 -32.62 -18.42
C ILE A 9 -25.25 -32.75 -17.95
N ALA A 10 -24.57 -33.84 -18.33
CA ALA A 10 -23.17 -34.05 -17.97
C ALA A 10 -22.26 -32.96 -18.57
N VAL A 11 -22.46 -32.59 -19.84
CA VAL A 11 -21.70 -31.53 -20.50
C VAL A 11 -21.93 -30.19 -19.81
N LEU A 12 -23.19 -29.84 -19.52
CA LEU A 12 -23.52 -28.59 -18.83
C LEU A 12 -22.96 -28.56 -17.39
N GLY A 13 -23.03 -29.67 -16.67
CA GLY A 13 -22.45 -29.80 -15.34
C GLY A 13 -20.93 -29.60 -15.36
N LEU A 14 -20.24 -30.19 -16.32
CA LEU A 14 -18.79 -29.99 -16.51
C LEU A 14 -18.46 -28.52 -16.80
N TRP A 15 -19.26 -27.87 -17.65
CA TRP A 15 -19.10 -26.45 -17.95
C TRP A 15 -19.30 -25.59 -16.71
N ALA A 16 -20.35 -25.84 -15.93
CA ALA A 16 -20.62 -25.11 -14.69
C ALA A 16 -19.49 -25.25 -13.67
N ILE A 17 -18.91 -26.44 -13.53
CA ILE A 17 -17.73 -26.68 -12.68
C ILE A 17 -16.53 -25.86 -13.19
N GLY A 18 -16.29 -25.87 -14.51
CA GLY A 18 -15.22 -25.08 -15.13
C GLY A 18 -15.37 -23.57 -14.87
N ILE A 19 -16.58 -23.02 -15.05
CA ILE A 19 -16.86 -21.62 -14.72
C ILE A 19 -16.62 -21.37 -13.23
N ALA A 20 -17.16 -22.20 -12.34
CA ALA A 20 -17.04 -21.99 -10.91
C ALA A 20 -15.56 -21.99 -10.47
N PHE A 21 -14.73 -22.86 -11.04
CA PHE A 21 -13.29 -22.88 -10.81
C PHE A 21 -12.60 -21.62 -11.34
N LEU A 22 -12.96 -21.18 -12.55
CA LEU A 22 -12.43 -19.96 -13.14
C LEU A 22 -12.79 -18.73 -12.32
N VAL A 23 -14.05 -18.59 -11.92
CA VAL A 23 -14.55 -17.51 -11.05
C VAL A 23 -13.79 -17.49 -9.74
N ARG A 24 -13.61 -18.66 -9.11
CA ARG A 24 -12.85 -18.77 -7.87
C ARG A 24 -11.39 -18.33 -8.05
N ARG A 25 -10.77 -18.61 -9.19
CA ARG A 25 -9.38 -18.22 -9.47
C ARG A 25 -9.23 -16.74 -9.80
N GLU A 26 -10.12 -16.22 -10.64
CA GLU A 26 -9.96 -14.91 -11.25
C GLU A 26 -10.55 -13.78 -10.40
N LEU A 27 -11.71 -14.00 -9.77
CA LEU A 27 -12.32 -12.99 -8.89
C LEU A 27 -11.72 -13.00 -7.49
N PHE A 28 -11.06 -14.10 -7.09
CA PHE A 28 -10.29 -14.16 -5.84
C PHE A 28 -8.79 -14.22 -6.15
N ARG A 29 -8.33 -13.46 -7.16
CA ARG A 29 -6.89 -13.25 -7.35
C ARG A 29 -6.29 -12.77 -6.03
N PRO A 30 -5.18 -13.35 -5.55
CA PRO A 30 -4.56 -12.91 -4.33
C PRO A 30 -4.12 -11.45 -4.50
N ASP A 31 -4.43 -10.58 -3.54
CA ASP A 31 -4.10 -9.16 -3.60
C ASP A 31 -2.60 -8.92 -3.91
N THR A 32 -1.74 -9.88 -3.55
CA THR A 32 -0.30 -9.88 -3.85
C THR A 32 0.04 -9.77 -5.34
N GLU A 33 -0.75 -10.36 -6.25
CA GLU A 33 -0.51 -10.24 -7.70
C GLU A 33 -0.86 -8.83 -8.20
N ILE A 34 -1.98 -8.29 -7.74
CA ILE A 34 -2.42 -6.92 -8.08
C ILE A 34 -1.41 -5.91 -7.55
N PHE A 35 -0.98 -6.07 -6.30
CA PHE A 35 0.02 -5.23 -5.68
C PHE A 35 1.41 -5.34 -6.34
N ALA A 36 1.82 -6.52 -6.78
CA ALA A 36 3.05 -6.68 -7.55
C ALA A 36 3.01 -5.96 -8.88
N GLU A 37 1.88 -6.02 -9.59
CA GLU A 37 1.70 -5.27 -10.83
C GLU A 37 1.68 -3.76 -10.60
N MET A 38 1.04 -3.29 -9.52
CA MET A 38 1.06 -1.88 -9.13
C MET A 38 2.46 -1.41 -8.71
N GLY A 39 3.21 -2.25 -8.00
CA GLY A 39 4.58 -1.98 -7.58
C GLY A 39 5.52 -1.68 -8.74
N LEU A 40 5.29 -2.30 -9.92
CA LEU A 40 6.06 -2.02 -11.14
C LEU A 40 5.85 -0.61 -11.71
N ARG A 41 4.75 0.06 -11.33
CA ARG A 41 4.36 1.37 -11.86
C ARG A 41 4.67 2.52 -10.90
N ILE A 42 5.23 2.22 -9.72
CA ILE A 42 5.62 3.25 -8.76
C ILE A 42 6.80 4.02 -9.34
N THR A 43 6.61 5.33 -9.50
CA THR A 43 7.67 6.25 -9.89
C THR A 43 8.31 6.80 -8.63
N PRO A 44 9.65 6.74 -8.49
CA PRO A 44 10.34 7.32 -7.35
C PRO A 44 10.16 8.85 -7.32
N GLY A 45 10.12 9.43 -6.13
CA GLY A 45 9.90 10.86 -5.97
C GLY A 45 9.80 11.30 -4.52
N ALA A 46 9.80 12.62 -4.32
CA ALA A 46 9.67 13.24 -3.01
C ALA A 46 8.57 14.31 -3.04
N MET A 47 7.71 14.28 -2.03
CA MET A 47 6.64 15.25 -1.83
C MET A 47 6.92 16.03 -0.56
N PHE A 48 6.72 17.35 -0.60
CA PHE A 48 6.95 18.26 0.52
C PHE A 48 5.68 19.04 0.81
N TYR A 49 5.38 19.22 2.10
CA TYR A 49 4.18 19.86 2.60
C TYR A 49 4.53 20.84 3.71
N ALA A 50 3.83 21.97 3.75
CA ALA A 50 3.83 22.85 4.91
C ALA A 50 2.84 22.32 5.95
N VAL A 51 3.24 22.31 7.22
CA VAL A 51 2.37 21.97 8.35
C VAL A 51 1.84 23.28 8.92
N MET A 52 0.52 23.44 8.89
CA MET A 52 -0.16 24.64 9.34
C MET A 52 -0.95 24.36 10.63
N ARG A 53 -0.98 25.32 11.56
CA ARG A 53 -1.85 25.32 12.75
C ARG A 53 -2.41 26.72 12.93
N ASP A 54 -3.74 26.83 13.03
CA ASP A 54 -4.43 28.11 13.23
C ASP A 54 -4.09 29.20 12.18
N GLY A 55 -3.69 28.78 10.98
CA GLY A 55 -3.25 29.67 9.90
C GLY A 55 -1.75 29.98 9.89
N ASP A 56 -1.01 29.58 10.93
CA ASP A 56 0.42 29.75 11.03
C ASP A 56 1.18 28.52 10.54
N HIS A 57 2.30 28.74 9.85
CA HIS A 57 3.21 27.68 9.44
C HIS A 57 4.08 27.26 10.63
N ILE A 58 3.89 26.02 11.09
CA ILE A 58 4.54 25.47 12.28
C ILE A 58 5.59 24.40 11.97
N GLY A 59 5.88 24.14 10.70
CA GLY A 59 6.89 23.16 10.30
C GLY A 59 6.60 22.50 8.98
N PHE A 60 7.30 21.43 8.65
CA PHE A 60 7.19 20.77 7.35
C PHE A 60 6.99 19.26 7.48
N ALA A 61 6.41 18.68 6.46
CA ALA A 61 6.37 17.24 6.27
C ALA A 61 6.93 16.89 4.90
N SER A 62 7.55 15.72 4.78
CA SER A 62 7.99 15.17 3.51
C SER A 62 7.72 13.67 3.47
N SER A 63 7.40 13.17 2.28
CA SER A 63 7.33 11.75 1.99
C SER A 63 8.19 11.46 0.77
N THR A 64 9.18 10.59 0.92
CA THR A 64 10.10 10.18 -0.14
C THR A 64 9.89 8.71 -0.44
N ILE A 65 9.65 8.41 -1.72
CA ILE A 65 9.49 7.06 -2.23
C ILE A 65 10.68 6.76 -3.14
N ASP A 66 11.45 5.75 -2.78
CA ASP A 66 12.56 5.23 -3.56
C ASP A 66 12.29 3.78 -3.96
N THR A 67 12.49 3.47 -5.24
CA THR A 67 12.39 2.09 -5.75
C THR A 67 13.81 1.54 -5.93
N THR A 68 14.11 0.39 -5.30
CA THR A 68 15.39 -0.29 -5.44
C THR A 68 15.26 -1.55 -6.30
N GLU A 69 16.37 -2.27 -6.52
CA GLU A 69 16.33 -3.55 -7.22
C GLU A 69 15.42 -4.56 -6.48
N THR A 70 15.46 -4.55 -5.14
CA THR A 70 14.82 -5.56 -4.29
C THR A 70 13.48 -5.15 -3.70
N GLY A 71 13.10 -3.86 -3.77
CA GLY A 71 11.87 -3.38 -3.14
C GLY A 71 11.59 -1.90 -3.29
N ILE A 72 10.76 -1.38 -2.39
CA ILE A 72 10.36 0.01 -2.32
C ILE A 72 10.60 0.49 -0.90
N SER A 73 11.22 1.66 -0.76
CA SER A 73 11.44 2.33 0.51
C SER A 73 10.58 3.59 0.54
N ILE A 74 9.85 3.79 1.63
CA ILE A 74 9.08 5.00 1.89
C ILE A 74 9.61 5.60 3.18
N VAL A 75 10.04 6.86 3.12
CA VAL A 75 10.50 7.60 4.29
C VAL A 75 9.62 8.82 4.45
N ASP A 76 8.91 8.87 5.56
CA ASP A 76 8.14 10.06 5.94
C ASP A 76 8.86 10.77 7.09
N VAL A 77 8.91 12.09 6.99
CA VAL A 77 9.48 12.95 8.03
C VAL A 77 8.48 14.07 8.28
N VAL A 78 8.14 14.29 9.54
CA VAL A 78 7.33 15.42 9.99
C VAL A 78 8.14 16.15 11.05
N VAL A 79 8.31 17.45 10.86
CA VAL A 79 8.96 18.33 11.83
C VAL A 79 8.01 19.45 12.14
N THR A 80 7.71 19.65 13.42
CA THR A 80 6.85 20.74 13.88
C THR A 80 7.44 21.42 15.10
N ASP A 81 7.19 22.72 15.22
CA ASP A 81 7.37 23.44 16.46
C ASP A 81 6.10 23.23 17.29
N ALA A 82 6.17 22.29 18.23
CA ALA A 82 5.11 22.01 19.17
C ALA A 82 5.07 23.12 20.23
N GLY A 83 4.31 24.18 19.92
CA GLY A 83 3.93 25.23 20.86
C GLY A 83 2.47 25.07 21.30
N GLY A 84 2.26 24.96 22.60
CA GLY A 84 0.98 25.25 23.27
C GLY A 84 1.12 26.54 24.09
N ASN A 85 0.50 26.63 25.29
CA ASN A 85 0.67 27.76 26.22
C ASN A 85 2.08 27.86 26.89
N GLY A 86 3.13 27.31 26.25
CA GLY A 86 4.50 27.26 26.76
C GLY A 86 5.53 27.50 25.64
N PRO A 87 6.83 27.50 25.96
CA PRO A 87 7.88 27.73 24.96
C PRO A 87 7.82 26.69 23.84
N ALA A 88 7.87 27.15 22.59
CA ALA A 88 7.83 26.29 21.41
C ALA A 88 9.01 25.31 21.44
N ARG A 89 8.71 24.03 21.28
CA ARG A 89 9.69 22.94 21.28
C ARG A 89 9.60 22.17 19.99
N ARG A 90 10.73 21.95 19.34
CA ARG A 90 10.78 21.20 18.08
C ARG A 90 10.51 19.72 18.36
N ALA A 91 9.53 19.16 17.66
CA ALA A 91 9.22 17.74 17.65
C ALA A 91 9.40 17.23 16.22
N ALA A 92 10.08 16.09 16.07
CA ALA A 92 10.26 15.41 14.80
C ALA A 92 9.78 13.96 14.91
N THR A 93 9.08 13.51 13.87
CA THR A 93 8.67 12.11 13.73
C THR A 93 9.13 11.63 12.37
N ARG A 94 9.73 10.44 12.35
CA ARG A 94 10.19 9.80 11.12
C ARG A 94 9.66 8.39 11.04
N SER A 95 9.05 8.03 9.92
CA SER A 95 8.74 6.63 9.60
C SER A 95 9.56 6.15 8.42
N GLU A 96 10.06 4.92 8.52
CA GLU A 96 10.71 4.20 7.42
C GLU A 96 9.93 2.90 7.17
N ILE A 97 9.44 2.72 5.94
CA ILE A 97 8.70 1.56 5.51
C ILE A 97 9.46 0.91 4.36
N ARG A 98 9.77 -0.38 4.49
CA ARG A 98 10.33 -1.17 3.39
C ARG A 98 9.33 -2.20 2.93
N LEU A 99 9.07 -2.19 1.63
CA LEU A 99 8.17 -3.12 0.95
C LEU A 99 8.97 -3.97 -0.04
N SER A 100 8.52 -5.20 -0.30
CA SER A 100 8.97 -5.94 -1.49
C SER A 100 8.43 -5.31 -2.77
N ARG A 101 8.93 -5.76 -3.92
CA ARG A 101 8.31 -5.44 -5.23
C ARG A 101 6.83 -5.81 -5.32
N GLY A 102 6.39 -6.79 -4.52
CA GLY A 102 4.98 -7.18 -4.38
C GLY A 102 4.18 -6.34 -3.38
N MET A 103 4.68 -5.17 -2.97
CA MET A 103 4.15 -4.33 -1.88
C MET A 103 3.97 -5.04 -0.54
N ARG A 104 4.64 -6.18 -0.32
CA ARG A 104 4.58 -6.86 0.97
C ARG A 104 5.45 -6.12 1.96
N LEU A 105 4.90 -5.74 3.11
CA LEU A 105 5.66 -5.14 4.19
C LEU A 105 6.80 -6.08 4.63
N GLN A 106 8.02 -5.54 4.64
CA GLN A 106 9.21 -6.22 5.14
C GLN A 106 9.63 -5.64 6.48
N GLU A 107 9.64 -4.31 6.59
CA GLU A 107 10.11 -3.60 7.78
C GLU A 107 9.33 -2.30 7.94
N PHE A 108 9.04 -1.96 9.20
CA PHE A 108 8.47 -0.68 9.60
C PHE A 108 9.26 -0.18 10.80
N ARG A 109 9.71 1.07 10.73
CA ARG A 109 10.34 1.78 11.84
C ARG A 109 9.67 3.12 12.04
N LEU A 110 9.53 3.49 13.30
CA LEU A 110 9.05 4.79 13.73
C LEU A 110 10.05 5.34 14.74
N GLU A 111 10.56 6.52 14.45
CA GLU A 111 11.45 7.29 15.32
C GLU A 111 10.73 8.57 15.71
N GLU A 112 10.71 8.87 17.00
CA GLU A 112 10.14 10.10 17.53
C GLU A 112 11.25 10.82 18.32
N ASP A 113 11.52 12.05 17.94
CA ASP A 113 12.48 12.93 18.59
C ASP A 113 11.74 14.15 19.13
N ALA A 114 11.60 14.19 20.45
CA ALA A 114 11.01 15.31 21.18
C ALA A 114 12.13 16.02 21.94
N GLY A 115 12.50 17.22 21.49
CA GLY A 115 13.57 18.04 22.09
C GLY A 115 13.18 18.73 23.40
#